data_AF-V7HYN3-F1
#
_entry.id   AF-V7HYN3-F1
#
_cell.length_a   1.000
_cell.length_b   1.000
_cell.length_c   1.000
_cell.angle_alpha   90.00
_cell.angle_beta   90.00
_cell.angle_gamma   90.00
#
_symmetry.space_group_name_H-M   'P 1'
#
loop_
_entity.id
_entity.type
_entity.pdbx_description
1 polymer ?
#
loop_
_entity_poly.entity_id
_entity_poly.type
_entity_poly.pdbx_seq_one_letter_code
_entity_poly.pdbx_strand_id
1 'polypeptide(L)' 'MLLEFIFRNSYSYQNETYFSMEAVKKTQIKNEFPKFNKHRILKSAVTFGPNASGKSNLLKSLKTFQDLVMRDDK' A
#
# COMPACT_ATOMS: atom_id res chain seq x y z
N MET A 1 -7.40 0.97 8.40
CA MET A 1 -7.43 -0.06 7.35
C MET A 1 -6.98 0.60 6.06
N LEU A 2 -5.98 0.05 5.36
CA LEU A 2 -5.52 0.59 4.06
C LEU A 2 -6.24 -0.17 2.94
N LEU A 3 -6.95 0.54 2.07
CA LEU A 3 -7.59 -0.04 0.89
C LEU A 3 -6.67 0.08 -0.32
N GLU A 4 -6.24 1.30 -0.60
CA GLU A 4 -5.34 1.62 -1.70
C GLU A 4 -4.49 2.83 -1.32
N PHE A 5 -3.24 2.83 -1.76
CA PHE A 5 -2.33 3.96 -1.67
C PHE A 5 -1.82 4.29 -3.08
N ILE A 6 -2.17 5.49 -3.56
CA ILE A 6 -1.76 6.02 -4.86
C ILE A 6 -0.84 7.20 -4.61
N PHE A 7 0.31 7.20 -5.28
CA PHE A 7 1.30 8.26 -5.13
C PHE A 7 2.11 8.41 -6.42
N ARG A 8 2.68 9.61 -6.61
CA ARG A 8 3.55 9.96 -7.74
C ARG A 8 4.67 10.87 -7.28
N ASN A 9 5.77 10.88 -8.01
CA ASN A 9 6.93 11.73 -7.72
C ASN A 9 7.38 11.68 -6.24
N SER A 10 7.52 10.47 -5.69
CA SER A 10 7.92 10.25 -4.29
C SER A 10 9.16 9.37 -4.22
N TYR A 11 10.24 9.89 -3.66
CA TYR A 11 11.55 9.23 -3.62
C TYR A 11 11.99 8.69 -5.00
N SER A 12 12.08 7.37 -5.17
CA SER A 12 12.46 6.71 -6.43
C SER A 12 11.29 6.41 -7.37
N TYR A 13 10.07 6.83 -7.03
CA TYR A 13 8.88 6.61 -7.85
C TYR A 13 8.55 7.86 -8.66
N GLN A 14 8.96 7.89 -9.93
CA GLN A 14 8.71 9.01 -10.84
C GLN A 14 7.24 9.06 -11.28
N ASN A 15 6.70 7.92 -11.71
CA ASN A 15 5.36 7.79 -12.25
C ASN A 15 4.33 7.50 -11.15
N GLU A 16 3.06 7.65 -11.50
CA GLU A 16 1.96 7.21 -10.65
C GLU A 16 2.05 5.71 -10.36
N THR A 17 1.97 5.37 -9.08
CA THR A 17 2.15 4.02 -8.57
C THR A 17 0.99 3.66 -7.65
N TYR A 18 0.48 2.45 -7.81
CA TYR A 18 -0.65 1.91 -7.06
C TYR A 18 -0.18 0.82 -6.13
N PHE A 19 -0.56 0.93 -4.85
CA PHE A 19 -0.44 -0.14 -3.87
C PHE A 19 -1.82 -0.49 -3.32
N SER A 20 -2.44 -1.51 -3.92
CA SER A 20 -3.80 -1.96 -3.58
C SER A 20 -3.77 -3.17 -2.64
N MET A 21 -4.63 -3.11 -1.62
CA MET A 21 -4.91 -4.22 -0.70
C MET A 21 -6.15 -5.01 -1.13
N GLU A 22 -6.72 -4.73 -2.30
CA GLU A 22 -7.79 -5.54 -2.87
C GLU A 22 -7.25 -6.89 -3.36
N ALA A 23 -7.85 -7.97 -2.86
CA ALA A 23 -7.43 -9.32 -3.19
C ALA A 23 -7.83 -9.67 -4.63
N VAL A 24 -6.85 -10.11 -5.42
CA VAL A 24 -7.10 -10.62 -6.76
C VAL A 24 -7.97 -11.89 -6.73
N LYS A 25 -8.67 -12.14 -7.84
CA LYS A 25 -9.50 -13.34 -8.00
C LYS A 25 -8.62 -14.60 -7.90
N LYS A 26 -9.18 -15.70 -7.38
CA LYS A 26 -8.54 -17.04 -7.31
C LYS A 26 -7.32 -17.18 -6.38
N THR A 27 -7.14 -16.30 -5.40
CA THR A 27 -6.17 -16.51 -4.31
C THR A 27 -6.63 -17.63 -3.37
N GLN A 28 -5.77 -18.62 -3.14
CA GLN A 28 -6.05 -19.75 -2.23
C GLN A 28 -5.84 -19.39 -0.76
N ILE A 29 -4.97 -18.41 -0.50
CA ILE A 29 -4.61 -17.98 0.86
C ILE A 29 -5.70 -17.08 1.42
N LYS A 30 -6.32 -17.51 2.53
CA LYS A 30 -7.34 -16.75 3.27
C LYS A 30 -6.71 -15.69 4.17
N ASN A 31 -5.99 -14.73 3.58
CA ASN A 31 -5.42 -13.59 4.32
C ASN A 31 -6.29 -12.33 4.22
N GLU A 32 -7.58 -12.48 4.50
CA GLU A 32 -8.58 -11.45 4.23
C GLU A 32 -9.38 -11.13 5.48
N PHE A 33 -9.84 -9.88 5.59
CA PHE A 33 -10.90 -9.52 6.53
C PHE A 33 -12.22 -10.23 6.17
N PRO A 34 -13.16 -10.38 7.11
CA PRO A 34 -14.54 -10.71 6.75
C PRO A 34 -15.01 -9.78 5.63
N LYS A 35 -15.70 -10.32 4.62
CA LYS A 35 -16.07 -9.55 3.42
C LYS A 35 -16.75 -8.25 3.84
N PHE A 36 -16.14 -7.14 3.45
CA PHE A 36 -16.74 -5.83 3.57
C PHE A 36 -17.49 -5.56 2.26
N ASN A 37 -18.82 -5.63 2.31
CA ASN A 37 -19.68 -5.64 1.13
C ASN A 37 -19.28 -6.76 0.15
N LYS A 38 -18.84 -6.39 -1.06
CA LYS A 38 -18.42 -7.30 -2.15
C LYS A 38 -16.89 -7.36 -2.32
N HIS A 39 -16.15 -6.57 -1.55
CA HIS A 39 -14.70 -6.46 -1.68
C HIS A 39 -13.99 -7.45 -0.74
N ARG A 40 -12.92 -8.03 -1.26
CA ARG A 40 -12.02 -8.92 -0.53
C ARG A 40 -10.77 -8.11 -0.20
N ILE A 41 -10.63 -7.70 1.06
CA ILE A 41 -9.51 -6.85 1.50
C ILE A 41 -8.49 -7.69 2.26
N LEU A 42 -7.23 -7.59 1.85
CA LEU A 42 -6.11 -8.28 2.48
C LEU A 42 -5.79 -7.70 3.86
N LYS A 43 -5.40 -8.57 4.81
CA LYS A 43 -4.94 -8.14 6.15
C LYS A 43 -3.48 -7.71 6.16
N SER A 44 -2.66 -8.28 5.29
CA SER A 44 -1.25 -8.01 5.18
C SER A 44 -0.76 -8.22 3.76
N ALA A 45 0.37 -7.59 3.44
CA ALA A 45 1.05 -7.71 2.17
C ALA A 45 2.55 -7.88 2.42
N VAL A 46 3.22 -8.55 1.48
CA VAL A 46 4.68 -8.72 1.49
C VAL A 46 5.23 -8.10 0.21
N THR A 47 6.16 -7.15 0.36
CA THR A 47 6.84 -6.49 -0.77
C THR A 47 8.25 -7.01 -0.88
N PHE A 48 8.60 -7.63 -2.00
CA PHE A 48 9.92 -8.20 -2.28
C PHE A 48 10.42 -7.79 -3.67
N GLY A 49 11.72 -7.96 -3.91
CA GLY A 49 12.40 -7.54 -5.14
C GLY A 49 13.89 -7.26 -4.95
N PRO A 50 14.65 -7.01 -6.03
CA PRO A 50 16.10 -6.77 -6.00
C PRO A 50 16.51 -5.57 -5.12
N ASN A 51 17.80 -5.48 -4.77
CA ASN A 51 18.33 -4.29 -4.10
C ASN A 51 18.08 -3.03 -4.95
N ALA A 52 17.86 -1.89 -4.28
CA ALA A 52 17.51 -0.61 -4.90
C ALA A 52 16.21 -0.56 -5.72
N SER A 53 15.38 -1.62 -5.73
CA SER A 53 14.10 -1.66 -6.45
C SER A 53 12.97 -0.79 -5.88
N GLY A 54 13.27 0.10 -4.93
CA GLY A 54 12.28 1.01 -4.33
C GLY A 54 11.46 0.49 -3.15
N LYS A 55 11.67 -0.76 -2.67
CA LYS A 55 10.89 -1.35 -1.55
C LYS A 55 10.82 -0.46 -0.30
N SER A 56 11.99 -0.01 0.20
CA SER A 56 12.03 0.88 1.36
C SER A 56 11.42 2.25 1.06
N ASN A 57 11.49 2.70 -0.20
CA ASN A 57 10.88 3.96 -0.63
C ASN A 57 9.35 3.87 -0.71
N LEU A 58 8.75 2.70 -0.98
CA LEU A 58 7.30 2.50 -0.86
C LEU A 58 6.84 2.76 0.57
N LEU A 59 7.53 2.17 1.56
CA LEU A 59 7.22 2.36 2.98
C LEU A 59 7.46 3.81 3.42
N LYS A 60 8.53 4.46 2.92
CA LYS A 60 8.77 5.88 3.19
C LYS A 60 7.67 6.76 2.60
N SER A 61 7.23 6.52 1.37
CA SER A 61 6.11 7.26 0.77
C SER A 61 4.84 7.13 1.61
N LEU A 62 4.53 5.92 2.09
CA LEU A 62 3.38 5.69 2.97
C LEU A 62 3.54 6.40 4.32
N LYS A 63 4.76 6.44 4.86
CA LYS A 63 5.07 7.17 6.10
C LYS A 63 4.91 8.68 5.92
N THR A 64 5.43 9.25 4.84
CA THR A 64 5.23 10.66 4.51
C THR A 64 3.76 11.01 4.37
N PHE A 65 2.96 10.14 3.73
CA PHE A 65 1.51 10.32 3.66
C PHE A 65 0.86 10.31 5.05
N GLN A 66 1.21 9.34 5.90
CA GLN A 66 0.73 9.29 7.28
C GLN A 66 1.10 10.56 8.05
N ASP A 67 2.35 11.02 7.95
CA ASP A 67 2.82 12.21 8.64
C ASP A 67 2.10 13.46 8.13
N LEU A 68 1.85 13.56 6.82
CA LEU A 68 1.10 14.68 6.25
C LEU A 68 -0.35 14.74 6.75
N VAL A 69 -1.00 13.59 6.96
CA VAL A 69 -2.38 13.53 7.44
C VAL A 69 -2.49 13.70 8.96
N MET A 70 -1.49 13.20 9.70
CA MET A 70 -1.55 13.11 11.17
C MET A 70 -0.80 14.23 11.88
N ARG A 71 -0.02 15.04 11.16
CA ARG A 71 0.72 16.15 11.77
C ARG A 71 -0.26 17.29 12.07
N ASP A 72 -0.26 17.74 13.32
CA ASP A 72 -0.99 18.94 13.73
C ASP A 72 -0.31 20.20 13.18
N ASP A 73 -1.12 21.17 12.72
CA ASP A 73 -0.68 22.45 12.15
C ASP A 73 -0.16 23.47 13.19
N LYS A 74 0.51 23.01 14.26
CA LYS A 74 1.07 23.92 15.27
C LYS A 74 2.32 24.66 14.82
#